data_AF-A0AAE0UYI4-F1
#
_entry.id   AF-A0AAE0UYI4-F1
#
_cell.length_a   1.000
_cell.length_b   1.000
_cell.length_c   1.000
_cell.angle_alpha   90.00
_cell.angle_beta   90.00
_cell.angle_gamma   90.00
#
_symmetry.space_group_name_H-M   'P 1'
#
loop_
_entity.id
_entity.type
_entity.pdbx_description
1 polymer ?
#
loop_
_entity_poly.entity_id
_entity_poly.type
_entity_poly.pdbx_seq_one_letter_code
_entity_poly.pdbx_strand_id
1 'polypeptide(L)'
;MEEMNTLLDTVNGSYSGLAWIGLYDDVDTWRWSLDDDAFYQEGERDFRGWPHQPDNYNGSEMCVVIGYGGKWFDSPCTDRKSFVCYNAFTPGAVMGLRMKVTANENLLNSQIKRLVLMELQQELSGLGLSSNYTVNVRNIRKLGP
;
A
#
# COMPACT_ATOMS: atom_id res chain seq x y z
N MET A 1 1.84 14.48 3.15
CA MET A 1 2.53 15.59 2.43
C MET A 1 3.97 15.25 2.06
N GLU A 2 4.74 14.62 2.95
CA GLU A 2 6.12 14.18 2.69
C GLU A 2 6.20 13.19 1.50
N GLU A 3 5.29 12.22 1.45
CA GLU A 3 5.16 11.24 0.34
C GLU A 3 4.94 11.91 -1.03
N MET A 4 4.18 13.00 -1.08
CA MET A 4 3.95 13.74 -2.31
C MET A 4 5.26 14.40 -2.80
N ASN A 5 6.06 14.93 -1.89
CA ASN A 5 7.37 15.50 -2.26
C ASN A 5 8.30 14.42 -2.79
N THR A 6 8.29 13.21 -2.21
CA THR A 6 9.05 12.07 -2.72
C THR A 6 8.62 11.65 -4.12
N LEU A 7 7.31 11.68 -4.42
CA LEU A 7 6.81 11.48 -5.76
C LEU A 7 7.31 12.56 -6.74
N LEU A 8 7.28 13.84 -6.34
CA LEU A 8 7.76 14.96 -7.15
C LEU A 8 9.26 14.85 -7.45
N ASP A 9 10.08 14.49 -6.46
CA ASP A 9 11.51 14.30 -6.63
C ASP A 9 11.83 13.13 -7.58
N THR A 10 11.08 12.03 -7.46
CA THR A 10 11.22 10.86 -8.34
C THR A 10 10.93 11.23 -9.79
N VAL A 11 9.82 11.91 -10.04
CA VAL A 11 9.39 12.32 -11.38
C VAL A 11 10.35 13.35 -11.95
N ASN A 12 10.64 14.43 -11.22
CA ASN A 12 11.49 15.52 -11.72
C ASN A 12 12.96 15.12 -11.88
N GLY A 13 13.47 14.21 -11.04
CA GLY A 13 14.88 13.80 -11.07
C GLY A 13 15.21 12.73 -12.11
N SER A 14 14.22 11.93 -12.54
CA SER A 14 14.47 10.72 -13.32
C SER A 14 13.76 10.68 -14.68
N TYR A 15 12.76 11.54 -14.91
CA TYR A 15 11.90 11.42 -16.08
C TYR A 15 11.33 12.76 -16.56
N SER A 16 11.39 13.02 -17.87
CA SER A 16 10.90 14.27 -18.47
C SER A 16 9.53 14.14 -19.16
N GLY A 17 8.92 12.95 -19.13
CA GLY A 17 7.61 12.67 -19.76
C GLY A 17 6.45 12.60 -18.77
N LEU A 18 5.34 12.01 -19.21
CA LEU A 18 4.17 11.70 -18.38
C LEU A 18 4.26 10.27 -17.85
N ALA A 19 4.10 10.10 -16.54
CA ALA A 19 4.15 8.79 -15.90
C ALA A 19 2.81 8.46 -15.25
N TRP A 20 2.34 7.22 -15.40
CA TRP A 20 1.17 6.72 -14.70
C TRP A 20 1.37 6.76 -13.19
N ILE A 21 0.34 7.23 -12.49
CA ILE A 21 0.17 7.05 -11.04
C ILE A 21 -1.06 6.18 -10.80
N GLY A 22 -1.19 5.63 -9.59
CA GLY A 22 -2.23 4.64 -9.28
C GLY A 22 -3.66 5.16 -9.21
N LEU A 23 -3.95 6.42 -9.56
CA LEU A 23 -5.30 6.97 -9.52
C LEU A 23 -6.04 6.63 -10.82
N TYR A 24 -7.28 6.17 -10.70
CA TYR A 24 -8.15 5.84 -11.82
C TYR A 24 -9.61 6.14 -11.49
N ASP A 25 -10.44 6.26 -12.53
CA ASP A 25 -11.89 6.43 -12.41
C ASP A 25 -12.57 5.05 -12.22
N ASP A 26 -13.23 4.90 -11.08
CA ASP A 26 -14.06 3.77 -10.66
C ASP A 26 -15.53 4.22 -10.64
N VAL A 27 -16.12 4.29 -11.85
CA VAL A 27 -17.53 4.62 -12.14
C VAL A 27 -18.01 5.86 -11.37
N ASP A 28 -17.65 7.04 -11.88
CA ASP A 28 -17.98 8.37 -11.34
C ASP A 28 -17.24 8.73 -10.04
N THR A 29 -16.19 7.98 -9.67
CA THR A 29 -15.37 8.27 -8.48
C THR A 29 -13.89 7.98 -8.72
N TRP A 30 -13.00 8.81 -8.17
CA TRP A 30 -11.55 8.58 -8.29
C TRP A 30 -11.02 7.69 -7.17
N ARG A 31 -10.44 6.54 -7.52
CA ARG A 31 -9.90 5.56 -6.59
C ARG A 31 -8.42 5.29 -6.83
N TRP A 32 -7.67 5.06 -5.76
CA TRP A 32 -6.28 4.63 -5.83
C TRP A 32 -6.17 3.11 -6.00
N SER A 33 -5.18 2.66 -6.76
CA SER A 33 -4.86 1.24 -6.95
C SER A 33 -4.37 0.56 -5.67
N LEU A 34 -3.88 1.35 -4.71
CA LEU A 34 -3.66 0.93 -3.34
C LEU A 34 -4.87 1.40 -2.53
N ASP A 35 -5.73 0.49 -2.09
CA ASP A 35 -6.98 0.85 -1.41
C ASP A 35 -7.03 0.40 0.06
N ASP A 36 -5.93 -0.12 0.61
CA ASP A 36 -5.88 -0.38 2.05
C ASP A 36 -5.77 0.96 2.81
N ASP A 37 -6.70 1.19 3.73
CA ASP A 37 -6.73 2.39 4.58
C ASP A 37 -5.44 2.52 5.40
N ALA A 38 -4.79 1.40 5.72
CA ALA A 38 -3.55 1.38 6.47
C ALA A 38 -2.37 2.07 5.75
N PHE A 39 -2.46 2.30 4.44
CA PHE A 39 -1.40 2.97 3.68
C PHE A 39 -1.44 4.49 3.74
N TYR A 40 -2.59 5.08 4.04
CA TYR A 40 -2.78 6.52 3.96
C TYR A 40 -2.89 7.12 5.35
N GLN A 41 -2.16 8.21 5.59
CA GLN A 41 -2.47 9.06 6.74
C GLN A 41 -3.76 9.85 6.46
N GLU A 42 -4.33 10.42 7.52
CA GLU A 42 -5.55 11.22 7.44
C GLU A 42 -5.40 12.32 6.37
N GLY A 43 -6.31 12.32 5.38
CA GLY A 43 -6.34 13.27 4.27
C GLY A 43 -5.38 12.98 3.11
N GLU A 44 -4.50 11.98 3.18
CA GLU A 44 -3.58 11.67 2.07
C GLU A 44 -4.28 11.00 0.88
N ARG A 45 -5.24 10.12 1.17
CA ARG A 45 -6.05 9.44 0.14
C ARG A 45 -6.87 10.41 -0.71
N ASP A 46 -7.31 11.51 -0.12
CA ASP A 46 -8.18 12.51 -0.75
C ASP A 46 -7.42 13.60 -1.49
N PHE A 47 -6.08 13.63 -1.37
CA PHE A 47 -5.28 14.61 -2.08
C PHE A 47 -5.46 14.48 -3.60
N ARG A 48 -5.61 15.63 -4.27
CA ARG A 48 -5.71 15.71 -5.72
C ARG A 48 -4.79 16.81 -6.26
N GLY A 49 -3.91 16.45 -7.19
CA GLY A 49 -2.96 17.35 -7.86
C GLY A 49 -3.47 17.96 -9.17
N TRP A 50 -4.79 18.07 -9.31
CA TRP A 50 -5.45 18.57 -10.51
C TRP A 50 -5.20 20.07 -10.71
N PRO A 51 -4.64 20.51 -11.85
CA PRO A 51 -4.61 21.92 -12.19
C PRO A 51 -5.94 22.34 -12.83
N HIS A 52 -6.16 21.95 -14.08
CA HIS A 52 -7.36 22.23 -14.87
C HIS A 52 -7.98 20.94 -15.42
N GLN A 53 -7.89 19.88 -14.63
CA GLN A 53 -8.28 18.51 -14.95
C GLN A 53 -9.15 17.94 -13.82
N PRO A 54 -9.80 16.78 -14.00
CA PRO A 54 -9.97 16.01 -15.24
C PRO A 54 -10.98 16.64 -16.21
N ASP A 55 -10.75 16.51 -17.52
CA ASP A 55 -11.63 17.02 -18.60
C ASP A 55 -12.29 15.89 -19.40
N ASN A 56 -11.85 14.65 -19.18
CA ASN A 56 -12.36 13.42 -19.73
C ASN A 56 -12.58 13.50 -21.24
N TYR A 57 -11.52 13.83 -21.99
CA TYR A 57 -11.60 14.06 -23.41
C TYR A 57 -12.14 12.82 -24.14
N ASN A 58 -13.18 13.03 -24.97
CA ASN A 58 -13.95 11.98 -25.65
C ASN A 58 -14.56 10.90 -24.73
N GLY A 59 -14.66 11.14 -23.43
CA GLY A 59 -15.23 10.18 -22.47
C GLY A 59 -14.37 8.93 -22.29
N SER A 60 -13.05 9.02 -22.49
CA SER A 60 -12.15 7.87 -22.53
C SER A 60 -10.94 7.96 -21.60
N GLU A 61 -10.85 9.00 -20.78
CA GLU A 61 -9.67 9.30 -19.97
C GLU A 61 -9.90 8.93 -18.50
N MET A 62 -9.79 7.63 -18.23
CA MET A 62 -10.10 7.04 -16.91
C MET A 62 -8.85 6.79 -16.05
N CYS A 63 -7.65 7.12 -16.51
CA CYS A 63 -6.40 6.90 -15.79
C CYS A 63 -5.61 8.19 -15.63
N VAL A 64 -4.81 8.30 -14.57
CA VAL A 64 -4.10 9.55 -14.24
C VAL A 64 -2.61 9.44 -14.45
N VAL A 65 -2.05 10.44 -15.12
CA VAL A 65 -0.61 10.65 -15.26
C VAL A 65 -0.15 11.87 -14.47
N ILE A 66 1.07 11.80 -13.98
CA ILE A 66 1.80 12.94 -13.43
C ILE A 66 2.87 13.41 -14.42
N GLY A 67 2.98 14.73 -14.58
CA GLY A 67 3.98 15.38 -15.41
C GLY A 67 4.89 16.33 -14.62
N TYR A 68 5.71 17.08 -15.35
CA TYR A 68 6.63 18.05 -14.79
C TYR A 68 5.94 19.03 -13.83
N GLY A 69 6.58 19.26 -12.68
CA GLY A 69 6.04 20.13 -11.63
C GLY A 69 4.85 19.56 -10.87
N GLY A 70 4.59 18.25 -10.99
CA GLY A 70 3.59 17.56 -10.18
C GLY A 70 2.15 17.65 -10.67
N LYS A 71 1.95 18.15 -11.88
CA LYS A 71 0.62 18.35 -12.45
C LYS A 71 0.02 17.05 -12.91
N TRP A 72 -1.25 16.84 -12.58
CA TRP A 72 -1.98 15.63 -12.95
C TRP A 72 -2.84 15.86 -14.19
N PHE A 73 -2.93 14.83 -15.01
CA PHE A 73 -3.78 14.80 -16.19
C PHE A 73 -4.46 13.44 -16.25
N ASP A 74 -5.75 13.42 -16.55
CA ASP A 74 -6.41 12.22 -17.04
C ASP A 74 -5.94 11.92 -18.47
N SER A 75 -5.94 10.64 -18.81
CA SER A 75 -5.45 10.13 -20.09
C SER A 75 -6.07 8.76 -20.38
N PRO A 76 -6.19 8.34 -21.65
CA PRO A 76 -6.71 7.01 -21.96
C PRO A 76 -5.81 5.93 -21.37
N CYS A 77 -6.39 5.04 -20.56
CA CYS A 77 -5.66 3.96 -19.88
C CYS A 77 -4.87 3.05 -20.84
N THR A 78 -5.22 3.04 -22.13
CA THR A 78 -4.55 2.26 -23.18
C THR A 78 -3.23 2.88 -23.66
N ASP A 79 -2.92 4.11 -23.27
CA ASP A 79 -1.70 4.79 -23.66
C ASP A 79 -0.45 4.12 -23.07
N ARG A 80 0.58 3.93 -23.90
CA ARG A 80 1.87 3.42 -23.47
C ARG A 80 2.69 4.54 -22.84
N LYS A 81 2.84 4.51 -21.51
CA LYS A 81 3.66 5.45 -20.75
C LYS A 81 4.43 4.72 -19.65
N SER A 82 5.47 5.37 -19.12
CA SER A 82 6.15 4.91 -17.90
C SER A 82 5.20 4.95 -16.70
N PHE A 83 5.52 4.27 -15.60
CA PHE A 83 4.69 4.25 -14.40
C PHE A 83 5.54 4.40 -13.14
N VAL A 84 4.94 4.96 -12.09
CA VAL A 84 5.54 5.05 -10.76
C VAL A 84 5.00 3.93 -9.88
N CYS A 85 5.90 3.16 -9.28
CA CYS A 85 5.55 2.19 -8.24
C CYS A 85 5.74 2.83 -6.86
N TYR A 86 4.82 2.51 -5.95
CA TYR A 86 4.96 2.84 -4.54
C TYR A 86 4.90 1.57 -3.70
N ASN A 87 5.81 1.46 -2.73
CA ASN A 87 5.78 0.42 -1.73
C ASN A 87 5.85 1.09 -0.36
N ALA A 88 4.74 1.02 0.38
CA ALA A 88 4.62 1.61 1.70
C ALA A 88 5.38 0.77 2.73
N PHE A 89 6.70 0.91 2.77
CA PHE A 89 7.45 0.51 3.96
C PHE A 89 7.47 1.69 4.91
N THR A 90 6.49 1.78 5.81
CA THR A 90 6.53 2.72 6.94
C THR A 90 7.48 2.16 8.01
N PRO A 91 8.68 2.74 8.20
CA PRO A 91 9.63 2.24 9.18
C PRO A 91 9.01 2.35 10.58
N GLY A 92 8.85 1.21 11.26
CA GLY A 92 8.28 1.16 12.61
C GLY A 92 6.77 0.93 12.69
N ALA A 93 6.09 0.68 11.57
CA ALA A 93 4.70 0.22 11.61
C ALA A 93 4.57 -1.11 12.38
N VAL A 94 3.69 -1.13 13.39
CA VAL A 94 3.42 -2.33 14.19
C VAL A 94 2.08 -2.92 13.76
N MET A 95 2.12 -4.03 13.04
CA MET A 95 0.92 -4.78 12.68
C MET A 95 0.51 -5.73 13.82
N GLY A 96 -0.72 -5.59 14.31
CA GLY A 96 -1.29 -6.46 15.33
C GLY A 96 -2.12 -7.59 14.71
N LEU A 97 -1.60 -8.81 14.71
CA LEU A 97 -2.32 -9.99 14.22
C LEU A 97 -3.01 -10.72 15.38
N ARG A 98 -4.33 -10.94 15.27
CA ARG A 98 -5.08 -11.80 16.20
C ARG A 98 -5.24 -13.18 15.59
N MET A 99 -4.50 -14.14 16.13
CA MET A 99 -4.52 -15.52 15.67
C MET A 99 -5.28 -16.41 16.65
N LYS A 100 -6.12 -17.31 16.14
CA LYS A 100 -6.75 -18.39 16.92
C LYS A 100 -6.12 -19.70 16.50
N VAL A 101 -5.59 -20.44 17.47
CA VAL A 101 -4.92 -21.73 17.25
C VAL A 101 -5.66 -22.80 18.04
N THR A 102 -5.90 -23.95 17.41
CA THR A 102 -6.47 -25.13 18.04
C THR A 102 -5.36 -26.17 18.21
N ALA A 103 -5.25 -26.76 19.39
CA ALA A 103 -4.29 -27.81 19.68
C ALA A 103 -5.00 -29.02 20.28
N ASN A 104 -4.55 -30.22 19.94
CA ASN A 104 -5.10 -31.47 20.47
C ASN A 104 -4.68 -31.72 21.93
N GLU A 105 -3.69 -30.97 22.42
CA GLU A 105 -3.13 -31.10 23.75
C GLU A 105 -3.01 -29.73 24.42
N ASN A 106 -2.94 -29.74 25.75
CA ASN A 106 -2.72 -28.53 26.54
C ASN A 106 -1.27 -28.05 26.41
N LEU A 107 -1.05 -27.07 25.52
CA LEU A 107 0.26 -26.45 25.33
C LEU A 107 0.55 -25.38 26.40
N LEU A 108 1.78 -25.32 26.89
CA LEU A 108 2.27 -24.20 27.71
C LEU A 108 2.34 -22.91 26.90
N ASN A 109 2.27 -21.76 27.57
CA ASN A 109 2.36 -20.45 26.90
C ASN A 109 3.68 -20.27 26.12
N SER A 110 4.78 -20.84 26.62
CA SER A 110 6.08 -20.85 25.94
C SER A 110 6.06 -21.67 24.65
N GLN A 111 5.37 -22.82 24.65
CA GLN A 111 5.22 -23.66 23.46
C GLN A 111 4.35 -22.97 22.42
N ILE A 112 3.23 -22.36 22.83
CA ILE A 112 2.36 -21.57 21.94
C ILE A 112 3.14 -20.44 21.29
N LYS A 113 3.89 -19.65 22.09
CA LYS A 113 4.72 -18.56 21.57
C LYS A 113 5.72 -19.07 20.53
N ARG A 114 6.41 -20.19 20.80
CA ARG A 114 7.41 -20.74 19.88
C ARG A 114 6.79 -21.22 18.57
N LEU A 115 5.68 -21.96 18.64
CA LEU A 115 4.98 -22.48 17.46
C LEU A 115 4.45 -21.34 16.58
N VAL A 116 3.76 -20.36 17.19
CA VAL A 116 3.21 -19.21 16.45
C VAL A 116 4.33 -18.39 15.81
N LEU A 117 5.44 -18.17 16.51
CA LEU A 117 6.59 -17.45 15.93
C LEU A 117 7.19 -18.19 14.75
N MET A 118 7.43 -19.49 14.87
CA MET A 118 8.00 -20.31 13.79
C MET A 118 7.11 -20.32 12.55
N GLU A 119 5.82 -20.60 12.72
CA GLU A 119 4.85 -20.64 11.62
C GLU A 119 4.72 -19.28 10.93
N LEU A 120 4.52 -18.22 11.71
CA LEU A 120 4.31 -16.88 11.16
C LEU A 120 5.56 -16.36 10.44
N GLN A 121 6.75 -16.65 10.95
CA GLN A 121 8.00 -16.27 10.28
C GLN A 121 8.19 -17.01 8.95
N GLN A 122 7.81 -18.30 8.88
CA GLN A 122 7.88 -19.07 7.64
C GLN A 122 6.93 -18.50 6.57
N GLU A 123 5.69 -18.20 6.95
CA GLU A 123 4.69 -17.60 6.06
C GLU A 123 5.12 -16.22 5.57
N LEU A 124 5.56 -15.34 6.46
CA LEU A 124 6.05 -14.01 6.08
C LEU A 124 7.26 -14.07 5.13
N SER A 125 8.14 -15.06 5.33
CA SER A 125 9.26 -15.30 4.41
C SER A 125 8.78 -15.80 3.05
N GLY A 126 7.75 -16.65 3.00
CA GLY A 126 7.12 -17.12 1.76
C GLY A 126 6.45 -16.01 0.95
N LEU A 127 5.92 -14.99 1.63
CA LEU A 127 5.35 -13.79 1.02
C LEU A 127 6.39 -12.77 0.53
N GLY A 128 7.69 -13.06 0.73
CA GLY A 128 8.77 -12.19 0.26
C GLY A 128 9.00 -10.93 1.10
N LEU A 129 8.50 -10.88 2.35
CA LEU A 129 8.85 -9.78 3.26
C LEU A 129 10.34 -9.81 3.58
N SER A 130 11.00 -8.64 3.57
CA SER A 130 12.42 -8.54 3.92
C SER A 130 12.66 -9.03 5.35
N SER A 131 13.86 -9.53 5.67
CA SER A 131 14.19 -10.05 7.01
C SER A 131 14.23 -8.98 8.12
N ASN A 132 13.98 -7.71 7.81
CA ASN A 132 14.04 -6.59 8.75
C ASN A 132 12.71 -6.38 9.50
N TYR A 133 12.17 -7.43 10.13
CA TYR A 133 10.99 -7.35 10.99
C TYR A 133 11.22 -8.09 12.31
N THR A 134 10.52 -7.65 13.36
CA THR A 134 10.52 -8.34 14.67
C THR A 134 9.10 -8.81 15.00
N VAL A 135 8.89 -10.12 15.12
CA VAL A 135 7.61 -10.69 15.53
C VAL A 135 7.60 -10.92 17.04
N ASN A 136 6.56 -10.41 17.71
CA ASN A 136 6.38 -10.59 19.14
C ASN A 136 4.96 -11.08 19.44
N VAL A 137 4.84 -12.28 20.03
CA VAL A 137 3.55 -12.77 20.55
C VAL A 137 3.27 -12.07 21.88
N ARG A 138 2.16 -11.32 21.93
CA ARG A 138 1.65 -10.63 23.12
C ARG A 138 0.22 -11.12 23.42
N ASN A 139 -0.18 -11.12 24.69
CA ASN A 139 -1.56 -11.44 25.13
C ASN A 139 -2.10 -12.81 24.69
N ILE A 140 -1.51 -13.90 25.22
CA ILE A 140 -2.01 -15.27 24.97
C ILE A 140 -3.23 -15.53 25.86
N ARG A 141 -4.39 -15.74 25.25
CA ARG A 141 -5.61 -16.19 25.94
C ARG A 141 -5.93 -17.62 25.56
N LYS A 142 -5.82 -18.53 26.53
CA LYS A 142 -6.33 -19.91 26.38
C LYS A 142 -7.85 -19.88 26.50
N LEU A 143 -8.51 -20.33 25.46
CA LEU A 143 -9.93 -20.66 25.50
C LEU A 143 -9.98 -22.14 25.87
N GLY A 144 -10.59 -22.46 27.02
CA GLY A 144 -10.89 -23.86 27.34
C GLY A 144 -11.87 -24.44 26.32
N PRO A 145 -12.13 -25.77 26.37
CA PRO A 145 -13.34 -26.30 25.77
C PRO A 145 -14.59 -25.57 26.27
#